data_AF-A0AAX1PHY9-F1
#
_entry.id   AF-A0AAX1PHY9-F1
#
_cell.length_a   1.000
_cell.length_b   1.000
_cell.length_c   1.000
_cell.angle_alpha   90.00
_cell.angle_beta   90.00
_cell.angle_gamma   90.00
#
_symmetry.space_group_name_H-M   'P 1'
#
loop_
_entity.id
_entity.type
_entity.pdbx_description
1 polymer ?
#
loop_
_entity_poly.entity_id
_entity_poly.type
_entity_poly.pdbx_seq_one_letter_code
_entity_poly.pdbx_strand_id
1 'polypeptide(L)'
;MKISIEFREPDAEGKRALRLTYYAGSYLDPTTGIRKHKRSREPLDLFLYDKPRTPAQRLHNKETQRAAEAIRAKRLFEYETGKHHLDFSNAYKASFFEYFQEVTDQKAAGSKSNHSIWISALKHLRQYHKLPELTFEEVDQLFLEGFRHYLMHKARTKSGTPLSRNTQSAYFNKLRAALNQAEQERLLPDNPVRRVKAIQGEKNKRVYLTEDEARALAQAECRYDVLKRAFLFSCCTGLRWSDIHKLTWAELEPFYGHYRIVFTQKKTSGLQYLDLNDMAMQLMGRPGKATERIFKGLKYSAWHNMEITRWALQAGITKKVTFHSARHTFAVIQLNRGVDIYALSRLLGHSELRTTEIYADILESRRRDAMLDFPNVLE
;
A
#
# COMPACT_ATOMS: atom_id res chain seq x y z
N MET A 1 -13.92 -34.66 19.37
CA MET A 1 -14.99 -35.28 18.55
C MET A 1 -14.54 -36.68 18.21
N LYS A 2 -15.43 -37.68 18.34
CA LYS A 2 -15.09 -39.09 18.03
C LYS A 2 -15.77 -39.45 16.70
N ILE A 3 -15.00 -39.91 15.73
CA ILE A 3 -15.50 -40.42 14.44
C ILE A 3 -15.42 -41.94 14.48
N SER A 4 -16.55 -42.62 14.28
CA SER A 4 -16.62 -44.09 14.27
C SER A 4 -17.38 -44.59 13.05
N ILE A 5 -17.00 -45.76 12.53
CA ILE A 5 -17.75 -46.46 11.49
C ILE A 5 -18.94 -47.15 12.16
N GLU A 6 -20.13 -46.93 11.62
CA GLU A 6 -21.36 -47.58 12.05
C GLU A 6 -21.92 -48.45 10.91
N PHE A 7 -22.31 -49.66 11.25
CA PHE A 7 -22.88 -50.62 10.32
C PHE A 7 -24.40 -50.60 10.44
N ARG A 8 -25.11 -50.39 9.32
CA ARG A 8 -26.57 -50.51 9.31
C ARG A 8 -27.00 -51.98 9.43
N GLU A 9 -28.28 -52.15 9.76
CA GLU A 9 -28.96 -53.44 9.66
C GLU A 9 -28.89 -53.96 8.22
N PRO A 10 -28.83 -55.29 8.04
CA PRO A 10 -28.78 -55.89 6.72
C PRO A 10 -30.08 -55.61 5.95
N ASP A 11 -29.95 -55.34 4.66
CA ASP A 11 -31.09 -55.28 3.74
C ASP A 11 -31.60 -56.70 3.39
N ALA A 12 -32.64 -56.77 2.56
CA ALA A 12 -33.24 -58.03 2.11
C ALA A 12 -32.24 -58.95 1.36
N GLU A 13 -31.13 -58.40 0.85
CA GLU A 13 -30.06 -59.13 0.17
C GLU A 13 -28.90 -59.52 1.11
N GLY A 14 -29.01 -59.20 2.40
CA GLY A 14 -27.98 -59.50 3.41
C GLY A 14 -26.77 -58.56 3.33
N LYS A 15 -26.91 -57.36 2.75
CA LYS A 15 -25.86 -56.34 2.68
C LYS A 15 -26.05 -55.29 3.76
N ARG A 16 -24.97 -54.91 4.42
CA ARG A 16 -24.90 -53.89 5.47
C ARG A 16 -24.22 -52.65 4.94
N ALA A 17 -24.97 -51.56 4.78
CA ALA A 17 -24.40 -50.28 4.41
C ALA A 17 -23.54 -49.69 5.54
N LEU A 18 -22.45 -49.01 5.19
CA LEU A 18 -21.58 -48.32 6.15
C LEU A 18 -21.87 -46.81 6.16
N ARG A 19 -21.74 -46.20 7.35
CA ARG A 19 -21.74 -44.74 7.53
C ARG A 19 -20.71 -44.33 8.57
N LEU A 20 -20.22 -43.11 8.50
CA LEU A 20 -19.48 -42.48 9.59
C LEU A 20 -20.44 -41.80 10.55
N THR A 21 -20.18 -41.95 11.83
CA THR A 21 -20.90 -41.27 12.90
C THR A 21 -19.96 -40.35 13.66
N TYR A 22 -20.34 -39.07 13.68
CA TYR A 22 -19.60 -37.96 14.27
C TYR A 22 -20.20 -37.62 15.63
N TYR A 23 -19.46 -37.88 16.72
CA TYR A 23 -19.90 -37.59 18.09
C TYR A 23 -19.30 -36.28 18.61
N ALA A 24 -20.16 -35.28 18.79
CA ALA A 24 -19.80 -33.92 19.24
C ALA A 24 -20.19 -33.64 20.72
N GLY A 25 -20.47 -34.67 21.51
CA GLY A 25 -20.84 -34.55 22.92
C GLY A 25 -22.33 -34.78 23.20
N SER A 26 -22.83 -34.28 24.33
CA SER A 26 -24.23 -34.41 24.76
C SER A 26 -24.75 -33.12 25.36
N TYR A 27 -26.05 -32.86 25.28
CA TYR A 27 -26.74 -31.76 25.96
C TYR A 27 -27.95 -32.31 26.75
N LEU A 28 -28.38 -31.57 27.77
CA LEU A 28 -29.64 -31.87 28.48
C LEU A 28 -30.78 -31.21 27.71
N ASP A 29 -31.81 -31.98 27.38
CA ASP A 29 -32.99 -31.45 26.72
C ASP A 29 -33.75 -30.53 27.69
N PRO A 30 -33.96 -29.24 27.36
CA PRO A 30 -34.52 -28.26 28.28
C PRO A 30 -35.96 -28.57 28.72
N THR A 31 -36.69 -29.38 27.95
CA THR A 31 -38.11 -29.69 28.22
C THR A 31 -38.31 -31.02 28.92
N THR A 32 -37.39 -31.96 28.76
CA THR A 32 -37.53 -33.34 29.29
C THR A 32 -36.46 -33.72 30.30
N GLY A 33 -35.39 -32.92 30.46
CA GLY A 33 -34.26 -33.23 31.36
C GLY A 33 -33.41 -34.42 30.91
N ILE A 34 -33.75 -35.07 29.79
CA ILE A 34 -33.05 -36.25 29.28
C ILE A 34 -31.79 -35.81 28.54
N ARG A 35 -30.68 -36.51 28.80
CA ARG A 35 -29.40 -36.28 28.12
C ARG A 35 -29.47 -36.78 26.67
N LYS A 36 -29.44 -35.87 25.69
CA LYS A 36 -29.40 -36.16 24.25
C LYS A 36 -27.98 -36.03 23.70
N HIS A 37 -27.57 -36.97 22.85
CA HIS A 37 -26.25 -36.95 22.20
C HIS A 37 -26.27 -36.16 20.89
N LYS A 38 -25.28 -35.28 20.69
CA LYS A 38 -25.07 -34.57 19.42
C LYS A 38 -24.32 -35.49 18.46
N ARG A 39 -25.05 -36.10 17.52
CA ARG A 39 -24.51 -37.02 16.51
C ARG A 39 -24.89 -36.56 15.10
N SER A 40 -23.92 -36.51 14.20
CA SER A 40 -24.15 -36.38 12.74
C SER A 40 -23.69 -37.65 12.02
N ARG A 41 -24.22 -37.93 10.82
CA ARG A 41 -24.00 -39.17 10.08
C ARG A 41 -23.71 -38.89 8.60
N GLU A 42 -22.67 -39.50 8.05
CA GLU A 42 -22.29 -39.43 6.63
C GLU A 42 -22.34 -40.83 6.00
N PRO A 43 -23.18 -41.09 4.99
CA PRO A 43 -23.17 -42.36 4.29
C PRO A 43 -21.88 -42.52 3.47
N LEU A 44 -21.33 -43.73 3.40
CA LEU A 44 -20.08 -44.00 2.66
C LEU A 44 -20.28 -44.64 1.29
N ASP A 45 -21.53 -44.93 0.88
CA ASP A 45 -21.85 -45.71 -0.33
C ASP A 45 -21.06 -47.02 -0.46
N LEU A 46 -20.70 -47.61 0.68
CA LEU A 46 -20.02 -48.90 0.82
C LEU A 46 -20.96 -49.91 1.47
N PHE A 47 -20.77 -51.20 1.19
CA PHE A 47 -21.53 -52.28 1.83
C PHE A 47 -20.67 -53.51 2.18
N LEU A 48 -21.03 -54.19 3.26
CA LEU A 48 -20.49 -55.51 3.64
C LEU A 48 -21.55 -56.59 3.50
N TYR A 49 -21.17 -57.80 3.10
CA TYR A 49 -22.04 -58.97 3.24
C TYR A 49 -22.11 -59.37 4.73
N ASP A 50 -23.31 -59.50 5.28
CA ASP A 50 -23.53 -59.89 6.69
C ASP A 50 -23.03 -61.31 6.98
N LYS A 51 -23.27 -62.24 6.04
CA LYS A 51 -22.82 -63.63 6.10
C LYS A 51 -22.03 -64.00 4.83
N PRO A 52 -20.73 -63.66 4.73
CA PRO A 52 -19.92 -63.93 3.54
C PRO A 52 -19.62 -65.43 3.39
N ARG A 53 -20.29 -66.09 2.43
CA ARG A 53 -20.19 -67.53 2.19
C ARG A 53 -19.08 -67.91 1.20
N THR A 54 -18.75 -67.03 0.26
CA THR A 54 -17.74 -67.28 -0.77
C THR A 54 -16.39 -66.59 -0.47
N PRO A 55 -15.26 -67.09 -1.01
CA PRO A 55 -13.97 -66.42 -0.90
C PRO A 55 -14.00 -64.97 -1.44
N ALA A 56 -14.70 -64.73 -2.54
CA ALA A 56 -14.87 -63.40 -3.13
C ALA A 56 -15.61 -62.42 -2.18
N GLN A 57 -16.68 -62.88 -1.51
CA GLN A 57 -17.41 -62.07 -0.52
C GLN A 57 -16.55 -61.73 0.71
N ARG A 58 -15.68 -62.66 1.15
CA ARG A 58 -14.74 -62.40 2.25
C ARG A 58 -13.67 -61.38 1.84
N LEU A 59 -13.16 -61.46 0.61
CA LEU A 59 -12.20 -60.50 0.07
C LEU A 59 -12.83 -59.10 -0.06
N HIS A 60 -14.04 -59.00 -0.64
CA HIS A 60 -14.81 -57.76 -0.73
C HIS A 60 -15.00 -57.09 0.63
N ASN A 61 -15.40 -57.85 1.65
CA ASN A 61 -15.56 -57.31 3.00
C ASN A 61 -14.24 -56.75 3.57
N LYS A 62 -13.12 -57.44 3.34
CA LYS A 62 -11.79 -57.00 3.79
C LYS A 62 -11.34 -55.71 3.10
N GLU A 63 -11.54 -55.59 1.80
CA GLU A 63 -11.21 -54.39 1.02
C GLU A 63 -12.12 -53.22 1.40
N THR A 64 -13.43 -53.48 1.53
CA THR A 64 -14.41 -52.46 1.92
C THR A 64 -14.14 -51.93 3.33
N GLN A 65 -13.76 -52.79 4.28
CA GLN A 65 -13.32 -52.34 5.61
C GLN A 65 -12.09 -51.45 5.52
N ARG A 66 -11.04 -51.87 4.79
CA ARG A 66 -9.84 -51.02 4.57
C ARG A 66 -10.19 -49.66 3.97
N ALA A 67 -11.09 -49.61 2.99
CA ALA A 67 -11.55 -48.37 2.40
C ALA A 67 -12.30 -47.48 3.41
N ALA A 68 -13.21 -48.06 4.20
CA ALA A 68 -13.93 -47.34 5.24
C ALA A 68 -13.00 -46.82 6.36
N GLU A 69 -12.01 -47.60 6.77
CA GLU A 69 -10.94 -47.19 7.68
C GLU A 69 -10.11 -46.03 7.12
N ALA A 70 -9.74 -46.08 5.84
CA ALA A 70 -8.99 -45.01 5.17
C ALA A 70 -9.81 -43.72 5.08
N ILE A 71 -11.10 -43.82 4.74
CA ILE A 71 -12.01 -42.66 4.73
C ILE A 71 -12.17 -42.08 6.14
N ARG A 72 -12.34 -42.92 7.17
CA ARG A 72 -12.37 -42.47 8.58
C ARG A 72 -11.08 -41.75 8.97
N ALA A 73 -9.91 -42.31 8.62
CA ALA A 73 -8.61 -41.72 8.93
C ALA A 73 -8.43 -40.37 8.23
N LYS A 74 -8.83 -40.27 6.95
CA LYS A 74 -8.84 -39.01 6.20
C LYS A 74 -9.75 -37.96 6.85
N ARG A 75 -10.98 -38.33 7.24
CA ARG A 75 -11.92 -37.43 7.94
C ARG A 75 -11.42 -37.02 9.32
N LEU A 76 -10.74 -37.91 10.05
CA LEU A 76 -10.11 -37.59 11.32
C LEU A 76 -8.95 -36.60 11.13
N PHE A 77 -8.11 -36.83 10.12
CA PHE A 77 -7.03 -35.91 9.77
C PHE A 77 -7.58 -34.55 9.32
N GLU A 78 -8.60 -34.50 8.45
CA GLU A 78 -9.31 -33.27 8.05
C GLU A 78 -9.96 -32.55 9.25
N TYR A 79 -10.50 -33.29 10.22
CA TYR A 79 -11.04 -32.71 11.44
C TYR A 79 -9.95 -32.19 12.38
N GLU A 80 -8.84 -32.92 12.55
CA GLU A 80 -7.71 -32.49 13.40
C GLU A 80 -6.99 -31.28 12.79
N THR A 81 -6.77 -31.30 11.48
CA THR A 81 -6.30 -30.12 10.73
C THR A 81 -7.32 -29.00 10.76
N GLY A 82 -8.62 -29.25 10.58
CA GLY A 82 -9.69 -28.25 10.71
C GLY A 82 -9.93 -27.72 12.14
N LYS A 83 -9.45 -28.43 13.17
CA LYS A 83 -9.47 -27.98 14.57
C LYS A 83 -8.23 -27.16 14.92
N HIS A 84 -7.15 -27.30 14.15
CA HIS A 84 -5.92 -26.53 14.26
C HIS A 84 -5.77 -25.43 13.18
N HIS A 85 -6.59 -25.45 12.13
CA HIS A 85 -6.59 -24.51 11.02
C HIS A 85 -8.01 -24.15 10.63
N LEU A 86 -8.26 -22.84 10.62
CA LEU A 86 -9.52 -22.17 10.35
C LEU A 86 -10.13 -22.61 9.02
N ASP A 87 -11.42 -22.32 8.84
CA ASP A 87 -12.31 -22.61 7.72
C ASP A 87 -11.87 -22.01 6.36
N PHE A 88 -10.64 -22.29 5.90
CA PHE A 88 -10.04 -21.69 4.69
C PHE A 88 -10.58 -22.30 3.39
N SER A 89 -11.23 -23.47 3.42
CA SER A 89 -11.71 -24.18 2.21
C SER A 89 -12.62 -23.31 1.32
N ASN A 90 -13.50 -22.52 1.93
CA ASN A 90 -14.39 -21.62 1.19
C ASN A 90 -13.71 -20.28 0.88
N ALA A 91 -12.83 -19.79 1.75
CA ALA A 91 -12.12 -18.52 1.54
C ALA A 91 -11.08 -18.60 0.42
N TYR A 92 -10.40 -19.75 0.26
CA TYR A 92 -9.37 -19.95 -0.78
C TYR A 92 -9.97 -20.02 -2.19
N LYS A 93 -11.23 -20.47 -2.30
CA LYS A 93 -12.02 -20.47 -3.54
C LYS A 93 -12.74 -19.16 -3.81
N ALA A 94 -12.70 -18.20 -2.89
CA ALA A 94 -13.31 -16.91 -3.09
C ALA A 94 -12.57 -16.11 -4.18
N SER A 95 -13.29 -15.21 -4.84
CA SER A 95 -12.74 -14.37 -5.90
C SER A 95 -11.78 -13.34 -5.34
N PHE A 96 -10.49 -13.46 -5.68
CA PHE A 96 -9.48 -12.47 -5.41
C PHE A 96 -9.75 -11.15 -6.15
N PHE A 97 -10.36 -11.20 -7.34
CA PHE A 97 -10.71 -9.96 -8.06
C PHE A 97 -11.76 -9.14 -7.35
N GLU A 98 -12.79 -9.77 -6.79
CA GLU A 98 -13.82 -9.09 -6.01
C GLU A 98 -13.20 -8.50 -4.75
N TYR A 99 -12.38 -9.27 -4.04
CA TYR A 99 -11.65 -8.79 -2.87
C TYR A 99 -10.76 -7.58 -3.20
N PHE A 100 -9.97 -7.66 -4.27
CA PHE A 100 -9.09 -6.56 -4.67
C PHE A 100 -9.87 -5.31 -5.07
N GLN A 101 -11.03 -5.49 -5.71
CA GLN A 101 -11.95 -4.40 -6.04
C GLN A 101 -12.50 -3.74 -4.77
N GLU A 102 -12.97 -4.53 -3.80
CA GLU A 102 -13.46 -4.02 -2.52
C GLU A 102 -12.38 -3.21 -1.78
N VAL A 103 -11.16 -3.76 -1.66
CA VAL A 103 -10.02 -3.05 -1.06
C VAL A 103 -9.73 -1.75 -1.81
N THR A 104 -9.83 -1.74 -3.14
CA THR A 104 -9.65 -0.55 -3.98
C THR A 104 -10.70 0.50 -3.65
N ASP A 105 -11.97 0.11 -3.58
CA ASP A 105 -13.11 1.01 -3.32
C ASP A 105 -13.04 1.59 -1.91
N GLN A 106 -12.63 0.80 -0.91
CA GLN A 106 -12.36 1.31 0.44
C GLN A 106 -11.28 2.41 0.43
N LYS A 107 -10.27 2.33 -0.45
CA LYS A 107 -9.24 3.39 -0.56
C LYS A 107 -9.74 4.66 -1.23
N ALA A 108 -10.94 4.67 -1.81
CA ALA A 108 -11.55 5.87 -2.38
C ALA A 108 -11.84 6.96 -1.33
N ALA A 109 -12.13 6.55 -0.08
CA ALA A 109 -12.31 7.46 1.05
C ALA A 109 -11.01 8.22 1.44
N GLY A 110 -9.84 7.71 1.02
CA GLY A 110 -8.55 8.30 1.28
C GLY A 110 -8.07 9.28 0.20
N SER A 111 -6.77 9.24 -0.09
CA SER A 111 -6.18 10.09 -1.13
C SER A 111 -6.61 9.64 -2.52
N LYS A 112 -7.24 10.55 -3.30
CA LYS A 112 -7.59 10.33 -4.72
C LYS A 112 -6.41 9.82 -5.56
N SER A 113 -5.21 10.31 -5.29
CA SER A 113 -4.00 9.88 -6.00
C SER A 113 -3.56 8.46 -5.62
N ASN A 114 -3.82 8.02 -4.39
CA ASN A 114 -3.53 6.64 -4.00
C ASN A 114 -4.56 5.69 -4.58
N HIS A 115 -5.84 6.07 -4.53
CA HIS A 115 -6.94 5.31 -5.11
C HIS A 115 -6.75 5.06 -6.62
N SER A 116 -6.31 6.06 -7.39
CA SER A 116 -6.05 5.89 -8.83
C SER A 116 -4.93 4.88 -9.13
N ILE A 117 -3.95 4.71 -8.24
CA ILE A 117 -2.89 3.70 -8.36
C ILE A 117 -3.48 2.30 -8.13
N TRP A 118 -4.38 2.13 -7.16
CA TRP A 118 -5.09 0.87 -6.92
C TRP A 118 -5.93 0.45 -8.13
N ILE A 119 -6.73 1.37 -8.68
CA ILE A 119 -7.52 1.13 -9.90
C ILE A 119 -6.61 0.69 -11.06
N SER A 120 -5.48 1.39 -11.23
CA SER A 120 -4.54 1.06 -12.32
C SER A 120 -3.89 -0.30 -12.12
N ALA A 121 -3.53 -0.66 -10.88
CA ALA A 121 -2.98 -1.97 -10.54
C ALA A 121 -3.99 -3.09 -10.84
N LEU A 122 -5.26 -2.92 -10.44
CA LEU A 122 -6.33 -3.87 -10.74
C LEU A 122 -6.55 -4.04 -12.24
N LYS A 123 -6.56 -2.94 -13.00
CA LYS A 123 -6.67 -3.00 -14.46
C LYS A 123 -5.54 -3.83 -15.08
N HIS A 124 -4.30 -3.59 -14.65
CA HIS A 124 -3.16 -4.35 -15.14
C HIS A 124 -3.21 -5.83 -14.73
N LEU A 125 -3.72 -6.13 -13.53
CA LEU A 125 -3.91 -7.50 -13.06
C LEU A 125 -4.92 -8.26 -13.91
N ARG A 126 -6.10 -7.67 -14.18
CA ARG A 126 -7.11 -8.24 -15.09
C ARG A 126 -6.56 -8.46 -16.50
N GLN A 127 -5.78 -7.50 -17.02
CA GLN A 127 -5.16 -7.62 -18.33
C GLN A 127 -4.09 -8.73 -18.40
N TYR A 128 -3.39 -8.98 -17.30
CA TYR A 128 -2.41 -10.06 -17.21
C TYR A 128 -3.08 -11.44 -17.16
N HIS A 129 -4.06 -11.61 -16.28
CA HIS A 129 -4.75 -12.89 -16.07
C HIS A 129 -5.65 -13.29 -17.25
N LYS A 130 -6.24 -12.31 -17.94
CA LYS A 130 -7.14 -12.45 -19.11
C LYS A 130 -8.46 -13.19 -18.86
N LEU A 131 -8.56 -14.01 -17.82
CA LEU A 131 -9.79 -14.67 -17.40
C LEU A 131 -10.64 -13.75 -16.51
N PRO A 132 -11.98 -13.93 -16.51
CA PRO A 132 -12.89 -13.08 -15.73
C PRO A 132 -12.77 -13.30 -14.22
N GLU A 133 -12.36 -14.50 -13.81
CA GLU A 133 -12.26 -14.92 -12.42
C GLU A 133 -10.81 -15.24 -12.08
N LEU A 134 -10.42 -14.87 -10.86
CA LEU A 134 -9.14 -15.19 -10.25
C LEU A 134 -9.42 -15.46 -8.78
N THR A 135 -9.14 -16.66 -8.32
CA THR A 135 -9.35 -17.08 -6.93
C THR A 135 -8.10 -16.85 -6.08
N PHE A 136 -8.24 -16.90 -4.75
CA PHE A 136 -7.08 -16.82 -3.86
C PHE A 136 -6.11 -18.01 -4.03
N GLU A 137 -6.63 -19.19 -4.39
CA GLU A 137 -5.82 -20.39 -4.67
C GLU A 137 -4.88 -20.21 -5.86
N GLU A 138 -5.34 -19.52 -6.92
CA GLU A 138 -4.55 -19.27 -8.12
C GLU A 138 -3.48 -18.19 -7.94
N VAL A 139 -3.60 -17.35 -6.90
CA VAL A 139 -2.61 -16.29 -6.63
C VAL A 139 -1.46 -16.85 -5.80
N ASP A 140 -0.71 -17.77 -6.40
CA ASP A 140 0.45 -18.42 -5.79
C ASP A 140 1.77 -17.67 -6.07
N GLN A 141 2.91 -18.28 -5.69
CA GLN A 141 4.22 -17.69 -5.95
C GLN A 141 4.49 -17.51 -7.46
N LEU A 142 4.13 -18.49 -8.28
CA LEU A 142 4.39 -18.49 -9.71
C LEU A 142 3.57 -17.40 -10.41
N PHE A 143 2.31 -17.23 -10.01
CA PHE A 143 1.43 -16.16 -10.47
C PHE A 143 2.03 -14.78 -10.15
N LEU A 144 2.50 -14.57 -8.93
CA LEU A 144 3.12 -13.31 -8.50
C LEU A 144 4.39 -12.99 -9.28
N GLU A 145 5.25 -13.98 -9.54
CA GLU A 145 6.45 -13.82 -10.35
C GLU A 145 6.11 -13.51 -11.82
N GLY A 146 5.10 -14.18 -12.36
CA GLY A 146 4.60 -13.93 -13.72
C GLY A 146 3.99 -12.52 -13.86
N PHE A 147 3.19 -12.07 -12.89
CA PHE A 147 2.65 -10.72 -12.89
C PHE A 147 3.76 -9.65 -12.74
N ARG A 148 4.75 -9.92 -11.88
CA ARG A 148 5.94 -9.08 -11.75
C ARG A 148 6.68 -8.94 -13.10
N HIS A 149 6.90 -10.05 -13.79
CA HIS A 149 7.52 -10.05 -15.11
C HIS A 149 6.67 -9.30 -16.15
N TYR A 150 5.35 -9.48 -16.13
CA TYR A 150 4.43 -8.72 -16.99
C TYR A 150 4.56 -7.21 -16.77
N LEU A 151 4.55 -6.74 -15.52
CA LEU A 151 4.71 -5.31 -15.22
C LEU A 151 6.03 -4.73 -15.74
N MET A 152 7.12 -5.51 -15.64
CA MET A 152 8.46 -5.06 -16.02
C MET A 152 8.69 -5.02 -17.54
N HIS A 153 8.09 -5.95 -18.29
CA HIS A 153 8.45 -6.15 -19.71
C HIS A 153 7.28 -5.90 -20.68
N LYS A 154 6.04 -6.20 -20.29
CA LYS A 154 4.88 -6.21 -21.19
C LYS A 154 3.87 -5.09 -20.93
N ALA A 155 3.70 -4.67 -19.69
CA ALA A 155 2.73 -3.63 -19.35
C ALA A 155 3.07 -2.29 -20.01
N ARG A 156 2.02 -1.58 -20.46
CA ARG A 156 2.11 -0.28 -21.12
C ARG A 156 1.13 0.71 -20.51
N THR A 157 1.46 1.99 -20.58
CA THR A 157 0.55 3.08 -20.22
C THR A 157 -0.62 3.16 -21.23
N LYS A 158 -1.63 3.99 -20.93
CA LYS A 158 -2.71 4.29 -21.90
C LYS A 158 -2.20 4.83 -23.23
N SER A 159 -1.03 5.47 -23.24
CA SER A 159 -0.38 6.04 -24.43
C SER A 159 0.56 5.07 -25.13
N GLY A 160 0.57 3.78 -24.74
CA GLY A 160 1.40 2.75 -25.37
C GLY A 160 2.86 2.72 -24.94
N THR A 161 3.30 3.61 -24.05
CA THR A 161 4.69 3.65 -23.54
C THR A 161 4.91 2.62 -22.42
N PRO A 162 6.13 2.09 -22.24
CA PRO A 162 6.45 1.24 -21.09
C PRO A 162 6.19 1.93 -19.74
N LEU A 163 5.78 1.16 -18.73
CA LEU A 163 5.63 1.67 -17.37
C LEU A 163 7.00 2.07 -16.79
N SER A 164 7.07 3.20 -16.08
CA SER A 164 8.28 3.56 -15.32
C SER A 164 8.53 2.56 -14.19
N ARG A 165 9.79 2.34 -13.78
CA ARG A 165 10.12 1.45 -12.66
C ARG A 165 9.36 1.76 -11.38
N ASN A 166 9.16 3.05 -11.08
CA ASN A 166 8.41 3.45 -9.89
C ASN A 166 6.92 3.14 -10.02
N THR A 167 6.35 3.24 -11.22
CA THR A 167 4.97 2.80 -11.49
C THR A 167 4.83 1.28 -11.36
N GLN A 168 5.78 0.51 -11.92
CA GLN A 168 5.82 -0.95 -11.78
C GLN A 168 5.86 -1.35 -10.30
N SER A 169 6.76 -0.74 -9.53
CA SER A 169 6.86 -0.94 -8.08
C SER A 169 5.58 -0.57 -7.34
N ALA A 170 4.98 0.58 -7.65
CA ALA A 170 3.74 1.01 -7.03
C ALA A 170 2.58 0.02 -7.27
N TYR A 171 2.41 -0.46 -8.51
CA TYR A 171 1.36 -1.42 -8.85
C TYR A 171 1.59 -2.78 -8.18
N PHE A 172 2.81 -3.30 -8.24
CA PHE A 172 3.15 -4.57 -7.59
C PHE A 172 2.95 -4.49 -6.07
N ASN A 173 3.31 -3.37 -5.45
CA ASN A 173 3.09 -3.17 -4.02
C ASN A 173 1.61 -3.07 -3.64
N LYS A 174 0.70 -2.70 -4.55
CA LYS A 174 -0.76 -2.79 -4.28
C LYS A 174 -1.22 -4.23 -4.21
N LEU A 175 -0.74 -5.08 -5.12
CA LEU A 175 -0.97 -6.53 -5.06
C LEU A 175 -0.47 -7.13 -3.74
N ARG A 176 0.78 -6.81 -3.38
CA ARG A 176 1.35 -7.26 -2.10
C ARG A 176 0.54 -6.78 -0.89
N ALA A 177 0.10 -5.52 -0.91
CA ALA A 177 -0.70 -4.95 0.18
C ALA A 177 -2.06 -5.64 0.33
N ALA A 178 -2.75 -5.96 -0.78
CA ALA A 178 -4.00 -6.71 -0.74
C ALA A 178 -3.81 -8.10 -0.15
N LEU A 179 -2.76 -8.83 -0.57
CA LEU A 179 -2.49 -10.17 -0.05
C LEU A 179 -2.08 -10.16 1.43
N ASN A 180 -1.30 -9.16 1.86
CA ASN A 180 -0.98 -8.97 3.28
C ASN A 180 -2.24 -8.67 4.11
N GLN A 181 -3.17 -7.88 3.57
CA GLN A 181 -4.44 -7.59 4.23
C GLN A 181 -5.32 -8.85 4.32
N ALA A 182 -5.44 -9.61 3.22
CA ALA A 182 -6.19 -10.87 3.18
C ALA A 182 -5.65 -11.91 4.17
N GLU A 183 -4.33 -11.97 4.38
CA GLU A 183 -3.73 -12.80 5.41
C GLU A 183 -4.10 -12.35 6.82
N GLN A 184 -4.07 -11.04 7.10
CA GLN A 184 -4.50 -10.49 8.40
C GLN A 184 -5.98 -10.77 8.68
N GLU A 185 -6.80 -10.75 7.64
CA GLU A 185 -8.22 -11.10 7.65
C GLU A 185 -8.47 -12.61 7.65
N ARG A 186 -7.42 -13.43 7.64
CA ARG A 186 -7.47 -14.90 7.63
C ARG A 186 -8.22 -15.49 6.43
N LEU A 187 -8.13 -14.83 5.27
CA LEU A 187 -8.59 -15.35 3.98
C LEU A 187 -7.52 -16.20 3.29
N LEU A 188 -6.26 -16.01 3.67
CA LEU A 188 -5.09 -16.76 3.20
C LEU A 188 -4.39 -17.44 4.38
N PRO A 189 -4.18 -18.77 4.35
CA PRO A 189 -3.43 -19.48 5.38
C PRO A 189 -1.92 -19.19 5.31
N ASP A 190 -1.38 -19.05 4.10
CA ASP A 190 0.00 -18.63 3.87
C ASP A 190 0.08 -17.67 2.69
N ASN A 191 0.80 -16.57 2.91
CA ASN A 191 0.88 -15.47 1.98
C ASN A 191 2.10 -15.62 1.05
N PRO A 192 1.90 -15.83 -0.27
CA PRO A 192 2.99 -16.11 -1.21
C PRO A 192 3.91 -14.91 -1.44
N VAL A 193 3.50 -13.70 -1.02
CA VAL A 193 4.31 -12.47 -1.08
C VAL A 193 5.64 -12.61 -0.34
N ARG A 194 5.72 -13.48 0.68
CA ARG A 194 6.96 -13.76 1.43
C ARG A 194 8.07 -14.35 0.56
N ARG A 195 7.70 -15.13 -0.45
CA ARG A 195 8.65 -15.84 -1.33
C ARG A 195 9.01 -15.03 -2.57
N VAL A 196 8.33 -13.92 -2.84
CA VAL A 196 8.55 -13.10 -4.04
C VAL A 196 9.21 -11.77 -3.71
N LYS A 197 10.29 -11.45 -4.43
CA LYS A 197 11.00 -10.17 -4.28
C LYS A 197 10.14 -9.01 -4.79
N ALA A 198 10.10 -7.93 -4.02
CA ALA A 198 9.48 -6.68 -4.45
C ALA A 198 10.21 -6.09 -5.67
N ILE A 199 9.47 -5.32 -6.49
CA ILE A 199 10.10 -4.49 -7.52
C ILE A 199 10.68 -3.26 -6.82
N GLN A 200 12.00 -3.11 -6.89
CA GLN A 200 12.69 -1.95 -6.34
C GLN A 200 12.44 -0.73 -7.23
N GLY A 201 11.99 0.35 -6.60
CA GLY A 201 11.89 1.65 -7.26
C GLY A 201 13.27 2.20 -7.59
N GLU A 202 13.34 3.04 -8.61
CA GLU A 202 14.52 3.82 -8.93
C GLU A 202 14.52 5.15 -8.15
N LYS A 203 15.70 5.49 -7.63
CA LYS A 203 15.95 6.81 -7.04
C LYS A 203 16.01 7.83 -8.16
N ASN A 204 14.97 8.64 -8.30
CA ASN A 204 14.99 9.75 -9.24
C ASN A 204 15.91 10.86 -8.69
N LYS A 205 16.77 11.41 -9.56
CA LYS A 205 17.51 12.63 -9.25
C LYS A 205 16.51 13.75 -8.94
N ARG A 206 16.66 14.36 -7.77
CA ARG A 206 15.79 15.46 -7.35
C ARG A 206 16.25 16.74 -8.04
N VAL A 207 15.31 17.39 -8.70
CA VAL A 207 15.57 18.69 -9.33
C VAL A 207 15.35 19.79 -8.29
N TYR A 208 16.38 20.59 -8.08
CA TYR A 208 16.39 21.80 -7.25
C TYR A 208 17.16 22.92 -7.96
N LEU A 209 16.98 24.15 -7.50
CA LEU A 209 17.69 25.33 -7.97
C LEU A 209 18.82 25.67 -6.99
N THR A 210 19.93 26.12 -7.54
CA THR A 210 21.00 26.82 -6.79
C THR A 210 20.52 28.22 -6.39
N GLU A 211 21.27 28.90 -5.51
CA GLU A 211 20.94 30.28 -5.13
C GLU A 211 20.94 31.23 -6.34
N ASP A 212 21.91 31.07 -7.25
CA ASP A 212 22.01 31.88 -8.47
C ASP A 212 20.88 31.61 -9.45
N GLU A 213 20.52 30.34 -9.65
CA GLU A 213 19.36 29.99 -10.50
C GLU A 213 18.04 30.50 -9.89
N ALA A 214 17.87 30.43 -8.56
CA ALA A 214 16.69 30.97 -7.89
C ALA A 214 16.62 32.50 -8.05
N ARG A 215 17.76 33.19 -7.99
CA ARG A 215 17.87 34.63 -8.23
C ARG A 215 17.56 35.00 -9.69
N ALA A 216 18.13 34.28 -10.65
CA ALA A 216 17.85 34.46 -12.07
C ALA A 216 16.36 34.24 -12.38
N LEU A 217 15.76 33.20 -11.79
CA LEU A 217 14.34 32.91 -11.92
C LEU A 217 13.47 34.05 -11.34
N ALA A 218 13.87 34.62 -10.18
CA ALA A 218 13.18 35.75 -9.58
C ALA A 218 13.27 37.03 -10.44
N GLN A 219 14.33 37.22 -11.21
CA GLN A 219 14.50 38.36 -12.12
C GLN A 219 13.74 38.16 -13.44
N ALA A 220 13.61 36.91 -13.91
CA ALA A 220 12.89 36.62 -15.14
C ALA A 220 11.39 36.97 -15.06
N GLU A 221 10.83 37.38 -16.19
CA GLU A 221 9.40 37.64 -16.35
C GLU A 221 8.63 36.32 -16.25
N CYS A 222 7.56 36.31 -15.45
CA CYS A 222 6.64 35.18 -15.37
C CYS A 222 5.26 35.66 -15.73
N ARG A 223 4.60 34.96 -16.65
CA ARG A 223 3.26 35.32 -17.12
C ARG A 223 2.22 35.48 -16.00
N TYR A 224 2.35 34.68 -14.94
CA TYR A 224 1.45 34.72 -13.80
C TYR A 224 2.20 35.14 -12.54
N ASP A 225 2.05 36.40 -12.14
CA ASP A 225 2.70 36.95 -10.96
C ASP A 225 2.40 36.13 -9.69
N VAL A 226 1.15 35.70 -9.48
CA VAL A 226 0.79 34.85 -8.33
C VAL A 226 1.55 33.52 -8.31
N LEU A 227 1.81 32.93 -9.49
CA LEU A 227 2.57 31.67 -9.60
C LEU A 227 4.03 31.91 -9.25
N LYS A 228 4.62 32.99 -9.76
CA LYS A 228 5.99 33.42 -9.44
C LYS A 228 6.16 33.62 -7.94
N ARG A 229 5.27 34.43 -7.33
CA ARG A 229 5.28 34.69 -5.89
C ARG A 229 5.14 33.40 -5.08
N ALA A 230 4.17 32.55 -5.41
CA ALA A 230 3.95 31.28 -4.70
C ALA A 230 5.13 30.31 -4.82
N PHE A 231 5.76 30.21 -6.00
CA PHE A 231 6.91 29.34 -6.21
C PHE A 231 8.15 29.81 -5.44
N LEU A 232 8.47 31.10 -5.52
CA LEU A 232 9.58 31.69 -4.77
C LEU A 232 9.33 31.62 -3.26
N PHE A 233 8.07 31.80 -2.84
CA PHE A 233 7.68 31.63 -1.44
C PHE A 233 7.96 30.20 -0.97
N SER A 234 7.64 29.18 -1.78
CA SER A 234 8.02 27.78 -1.51
C SER A 234 9.55 27.57 -1.46
N CYS A 235 10.33 28.29 -2.27
CA CYS A 235 11.80 28.26 -2.21
C CYS A 235 12.35 28.85 -0.90
N CYS A 236 11.65 29.80 -0.29
CA CYS A 236 12.06 30.47 0.96
C CYS A 236 11.57 29.74 2.22
N THR A 237 10.46 29.01 2.11
CA THR A 237 9.74 28.45 3.27
C THR A 237 9.71 26.93 3.28
N GLY A 238 10.03 26.29 2.16
CA GLY A 238 9.91 24.85 1.97
C GLY A 238 8.46 24.34 1.94
N LEU A 239 7.44 25.21 1.97
CA LEU A 239 6.04 24.79 2.04
C LEU A 239 5.59 24.01 0.80
N ARG A 240 4.70 23.03 1.00
CA ARG A 240 4.13 22.25 -0.11
C ARG A 240 3.09 23.09 -0.85
N TRP A 241 2.93 22.82 -2.15
CA TRP A 241 1.87 23.41 -2.98
C TRP A 241 0.50 23.41 -2.30
N SER A 242 0.09 22.27 -1.73
CA SER A 242 -1.23 22.13 -1.12
C SER A 242 -1.45 23.03 0.09
N ASP A 243 -0.38 23.32 0.82
CA ASP A 243 -0.41 24.17 2.01
C ASP A 243 -0.41 25.64 1.57
N ILE A 244 0.47 26.03 0.64
CA ILE A 244 0.49 27.37 0.02
C ILE A 244 -0.86 27.72 -0.64
N HIS A 245 -1.47 26.77 -1.33
CA HIS A 245 -2.71 27.00 -2.06
C HIS A 245 -3.92 27.26 -1.14
N LYS A 246 -3.90 26.73 0.10
CA LYS A 246 -4.97 26.97 1.08
C LYS A 246 -4.65 28.08 2.08
N LEU A 247 -3.39 28.54 2.11
CA LEU A 247 -2.86 29.46 3.10
C LEU A 247 -3.67 30.77 3.14
N THR A 248 -4.17 31.16 4.31
CA THR A 248 -4.96 32.39 4.50
C THR A 248 -4.26 33.38 5.41
N TRP A 249 -4.70 34.64 5.37
CA TRP A 249 -4.15 35.69 6.24
C TRP A 249 -4.43 35.45 7.73
N ALA A 250 -5.44 34.65 8.08
CA ALA A 250 -5.72 34.25 9.46
C ALA A 250 -4.64 33.34 10.07
N GLU A 251 -3.87 32.63 9.24
CA GLU A 251 -2.80 31.73 9.69
C GLU A 251 -1.47 32.48 9.94
N LEU A 252 -1.44 33.79 9.70
CA LEU A 252 -0.28 34.65 9.91
C LEU A 252 -0.38 35.40 11.25
N GLU A 253 0.57 35.16 12.14
CA GLU A 253 0.59 35.72 13.49
C GLU A 253 1.85 36.57 13.71
N PRO A 254 1.74 37.76 14.35
CA PRO A 254 2.91 38.48 14.84
C PRO A 254 3.64 37.66 15.91
N PHE A 255 4.97 37.56 15.81
CA PHE A 255 5.80 36.80 16.74
C PHE A 255 7.15 37.51 16.92
N TYR A 256 7.41 38.05 18.12
CA TYR A 256 8.68 38.70 18.50
C TYR A 256 9.38 39.52 17.38
N GLY A 257 8.71 40.56 16.90
CA GLY A 257 9.27 41.48 15.90
C GLY A 257 9.29 40.96 14.46
N HIS A 258 8.81 39.74 14.21
CA HIS A 258 8.62 39.16 12.89
C HIS A 258 7.23 38.49 12.80
N TYR A 259 6.99 37.73 11.75
CA TYR A 259 5.73 37.00 11.55
C TYR A 259 5.98 35.50 11.44
N ARG A 260 4.99 34.74 11.90
CA ARG A 260 4.98 33.28 11.89
C ARG A 260 3.72 32.78 11.23
N ILE A 261 3.83 31.71 10.44
CA ILE A 261 2.68 30.95 9.97
C ILE A 261 2.41 29.80 10.94
N VAL A 262 1.17 29.72 11.40
CA VAL A 262 0.65 28.61 12.22
C VAL A 262 -0.42 27.88 11.44
N PHE A 263 -0.14 26.66 11.00
CA PHE A 263 -1.08 25.90 10.17
C PHE A 263 -0.96 24.39 10.37
N THR A 264 -2.07 23.68 10.13
CA THR A 264 -2.09 22.22 10.12
C THR A 264 -1.79 21.71 8.72
N GLN A 265 -0.71 20.93 8.55
CA GLN A 265 -0.34 20.40 7.24
C GLN A 265 -1.43 19.51 6.66
N LYS A 266 -1.76 19.68 5.37
CA LYS A 266 -2.82 18.87 4.75
C LYS A 266 -2.49 17.37 4.66
N LYS A 267 -1.21 17.03 4.48
CA LYS A 267 -0.80 15.64 4.20
C LYS A 267 -0.56 14.81 5.46
N THR A 268 -0.08 15.43 6.53
CA THR A 268 0.36 14.75 7.76
C THR A 268 -0.48 15.13 8.97
N SER A 269 -1.41 16.10 8.83
CA SER A 269 -2.25 16.63 9.91
C SER A 269 -1.50 17.17 11.13
N GLY A 270 -0.18 17.39 11.02
CA GLY A 270 0.63 17.96 12.08
C GLY A 270 0.58 19.49 12.08
N LEU A 271 0.51 20.09 13.26
CA LEU A 271 0.66 21.53 13.47
C LEU A 271 2.11 21.94 13.16
N GLN A 272 2.26 23.04 12.44
CA GLN A 272 3.55 23.60 12.04
C GLN A 272 3.63 25.07 12.39
N TYR A 273 4.82 25.48 12.80
CA TYR A 273 5.20 26.85 13.11
C TYR A 273 6.34 27.21 12.16
N LEU A 274 6.15 28.24 11.36
CA LEU A 274 7.15 28.66 10.37
C LEU A 274 7.40 30.16 10.46
N ASP A 275 8.58 30.50 10.94
CA ASP A 275 9.05 31.88 11.00
C ASP A 275 9.38 32.38 9.59
N LEU A 276 8.89 33.57 9.26
CA LEU A 276 9.05 34.16 7.94
C LEU A 276 10.16 35.21 7.95
N ASN A 277 11.02 35.14 6.94
CA ASN A 277 11.95 36.23 6.64
C ASN A 277 11.25 37.33 5.81
N ASP A 278 11.91 38.48 5.68
CA ASP A 278 11.38 39.63 4.95
C ASP A 278 11.04 39.31 3.49
N MET A 279 11.86 38.47 2.84
CA MET A 279 11.60 38.03 1.47
C MET A 279 10.30 37.23 1.36
N ALA A 280 10.06 36.28 2.26
CA ALA A 280 8.82 35.52 2.29
C ALA A 280 7.61 36.43 2.53
N MET A 281 7.74 37.41 3.43
CA MET A 281 6.70 38.42 3.68
C MET A 281 6.39 39.27 2.44
N GLN A 282 7.42 39.73 1.72
CA GLN A 282 7.23 40.49 0.48
C GLN A 282 6.50 39.66 -0.59
N LEU A 283 6.82 38.37 -0.70
CA LEU A 283 6.20 37.46 -1.68
C LEU A 283 4.73 37.17 -1.38
N MET A 284 4.26 37.35 -0.14
CA MET A 284 2.83 37.20 0.20
C MET A 284 1.96 38.31 -0.42
N GLY A 285 2.56 39.45 -0.77
CA GLY A 285 1.86 40.60 -1.35
C GLY A 285 1.11 41.41 -0.31
N ARG A 286 0.12 42.20 -0.74
CA ARG A 286 -0.63 43.10 0.14
C ARG A 286 -1.55 42.31 1.09
N PRO A 287 -1.57 42.60 2.40
CA PRO A 287 -2.49 42.01 3.35
C PRO A 287 -3.95 42.10 2.90
N GLY A 288 -4.69 41.00 3.07
CA GLY A 288 -6.12 40.88 2.78
C GLY A 288 -6.94 40.62 4.04
N LYS A 289 -8.22 40.26 3.85
CA LYS A 289 -9.07 39.83 4.98
C LYS A 289 -8.58 38.50 5.54
N ALA A 290 -8.79 38.25 6.82
CA ALA A 290 -8.34 37.03 7.51
C ALA A 290 -8.72 35.72 6.79
N THR A 291 -9.95 35.63 6.26
CA THR A 291 -10.45 34.43 5.57
C THR A 291 -9.96 34.29 4.12
N GLU A 292 -9.31 35.30 3.57
CA GLU A 292 -8.84 35.29 2.20
C GLU A 292 -7.53 34.55 2.07
N ARG A 293 -7.37 33.83 0.96
CA ARG A 293 -6.10 33.20 0.60
C ARG A 293 -5.05 34.27 0.32
N ILE A 294 -3.82 34.02 0.76
CA ILE A 294 -2.67 34.89 0.45
C ILE A 294 -2.39 34.87 -1.05
N PHE A 295 -2.30 33.68 -1.66
CA PHE A 295 -2.07 33.52 -3.10
C PHE A 295 -3.39 33.40 -3.88
N LYS A 296 -4.16 34.48 -3.94
CA LYS A 296 -5.44 34.55 -4.66
C LYS A 296 -5.27 34.23 -6.15
N GLY A 297 -6.12 33.36 -6.69
CA GLY A 297 -6.09 32.98 -8.11
C GLY A 297 -5.01 31.96 -8.47
N LEU A 298 -4.22 31.47 -7.50
CA LEU A 298 -3.26 30.40 -7.70
C LEU A 298 -3.98 29.11 -8.11
N LYS A 299 -3.69 28.58 -9.30
CA LYS A 299 -4.35 27.41 -9.87
C LYS A 299 -3.34 26.30 -10.16
N TYR A 300 -3.80 25.05 -10.03
CA TYR A 300 -3.02 23.87 -10.40
C TYR A 300 -3.61 23.27 -11.67
N SER A 301 -2.81 23.21 -12.74
CA SER A 301 -3.17 22.48 -13.96
C SER A 301 -1.91 22.10 -14.74
N ALA A 302 -2.07 21.23 -15.76
CA ALA A 302 -1.00 20.93 -16.70
C ALA A 302 -0.42 22.20 -17.34
N TRP A 303 -1.27 23.20 -17.63
CA TRP A 303 -0.85 24.49 -18.14
C TRP A 303 0.04 25.27 -17.16
N HIS A 304 -0.33 25.37 -15.89
CA HIS A 304 0.50 26.06 -14.89
C HIS A 304 1.83 25.34 -14.65
N ASN A 305 1.85 24.00 -14.69
CA ASN A 305 3.09 23.24 -14.61
C ASN A 305 4.00 23.47 -15.82
N MET A 306 3.42 23.57 -17.02
CA MET A 306 4.16 23.91 -18.23
C MET A 306 4.68 25.35 -18.18
N GLU A 307 3.93 26.27 -17.57
CA GLU A 307 4.37 27.64 -17.37
C GLU A 307 5.59 27.74 -16.44
N ILE A 308 5.66 26.95 -15.36
CA ILE A 308 6.87 26.86 -14.52
C ILE A 308 8.08 26.45 -15.37
N THR A 309 7.90 25.48 -16.28
CA THR A 309 8.99 25.03 -17.16
C THR A 309 9.41 26.12 -18.14
N ARG A 310 8.46 26.84 -18.76
CA ARG A 310 8.76 27.95 -19.68
C ARG A 310 9.47 29.10 -18.97
N TRP A 311 8.97 29.49 -17.81
CA TRP A 311 9.57 30.53 -16.98
C TRP A 311 11.00 30.16 -16.56
N ALA A 312 11.24 28.90 -16.17
CA ALA A 312 12.59 28.41 -15.89
C ALA A 312 13.53 28.50 -17.11
N LEU A 313 13.06 28.09 -18.30
CA LEU A 313 13.84 28.19 -19.53
C LEU A 313 14.17 29.64 -19.90
N GLN A 314 13.24 30.58 -19.70
CA GLN A 314 13.49 32.01 -19.92
C GLN A 314 14.55 32.57 -18.97
N ALA A 315 14.67 32.00 -17.77
CA ALA A 315 15.73 32.32 -16.82
C ALA A 315 17.07 31.60 -17.11
N GLY A 316 17.18 30.88 -18.23
CA GLY A 316 18.38 30.11 -18.60
C GLY A 316 18.50 28.75 -17.90
N ILE A 317 17.44 28.29 -17.23
CA ILE A 317 17.46 27.05 -16.43
C ILE A 317 16.90 25.89 -17.27
N THR A 318 17.77 24.97 -17.65
CA THR A 318 17.42 23.80 -18.49
C THR A 318 16.88 22.60 -17.69
N LYS A 319 16.89 22.70 -16.36
CA LYS A 319 16.37 21.66 -15.46
C LYS A 319 14.86 21.51 -15.62
N LYS A 320 14.34 20.29 -15.43
CA LYS A 320 12.89 20.04 -15.40
C LYS A 320 12.29 20.51 -14.07
N VAL A 321 12.09 21.81 -13.95
CA VAL A 321 11.53 22.44 -12.74
C VAL A 321 10.03 22.16 -12.64
N THR A 322 9.62 21.69 -11.46
CA THR A 322 8.21 21.55 -11.08
C THR A 322 7.97 22.34 -9.80
N PHE A 323 6.72 22.56 -9.39
CA PHE A 323 6.48 23.26 -8.12
C PHE A 323 7.13 22.55 -6.92
N HIS A 324 7.24 21.22 -6.94
CA HIS A 324 7.91 20.50 -5.85
C HIS A 324 9.44 20.73 -5.82
N SER A 325 10.03 21.13 -6.94
CA SER A 325 11.44 21.54 -7.01
C SER A 325 11.72 22.72 -6.09
N ALA A 326 10.78 23.65 -5.88
CA ALA A 326 10.94 24.78 -4.96
C ALA A 326 11.19 24.34 -3.51
N ARG A 327 10.46 23.32 -3.05
CA ARG A 327 10.69 22.72 -1.73
C ARG A 327 12.05 22.02 -1.64
N HIS A 328 12.50 21.39 -2.72
CA HIS A 328 13.85 20.83 -2.77
C HIS A 328 14.91 21.94 -2.75
N THR A 329 14.70 23.03 -3.48
CA THR A 329 15.55 24.23 -3.45
C THR A 329 15.73 24.74 -2.02
N PHE A 330 14.64 24.96 -1.27
CA PHE A 330 14.72 25.35 0.13
C PHE A 330 15.59 24.38 0.94
N ALA A 331 15.32 23.08 0.85
CA ALA A 331 16.03 22.09 1.63
C ALA A 331 17.53 22.05 1.33
N VAL A 332 17.90 22.10 0.05
CA VAL A 332 19.30 22.11 -0.37
C VAL A 332 20.01 23.39 0.06
N ILE A 333 19.36 24.56 -0.10
CA ILE A 333 19.92 25.84 0.35
C ILE A 333 20.16 25.83 1.86
N GLN A 334 19.21 25.35 2.66
CA GLN A 334 19.37 25.30 4.12
C GLN A 334 20.52 24.37 4.54
N LEU A 335 20.63 23.18 3.95
CA LEU A 335 21.79 22.29 4.18
C LEU A 335 23.10 22.95 3.77
N ASN A 336 23.08 23.67 2.63
CA ASN A 336 24.22 24.45 2.16
C ASN A 336 24.50 25.71 3.02
N ARG A 337 23.65 26.04 3.97
CA ARG A 337 23.91 27.10 4.96
C ARG A 337 24.26 26.52 6.33
N GLY A 338 24.50 25.21 6.42
CA GLY A 338 24.91 24.53 7.64
C GLY A 338 23.75 24.16 8.57
N VAL A 339 22.49 24.28 8.13
CA VAL A 339 21.36 23.77 8.91
C VAL A 339 21.45 22.26 8.99
N ASP A 340 21.39 21.72 10.20
CA ASP A 340 21.47 20.27 10.40
C ASP A 340 20.22 19.55 9.85
N ILE A 341 20.39 18.26 9.54
CA ILE A 341 19.33 17.47 8.90
C ILE A 341 18.08 17.32 9.78
N TYR A 342 18.22 17.33 11.10
CA TYR A 342 17.10 17.21 12.03
C TYR A 342 16.29 18.52 12.05
N ALA A 343 16.94 19.67 12.18
CA ALA A 343 16.29 20.98 12.07
C ALA A 343 15.61 21.14 10.70
N LEU A 344 16.27 20.75 9.60
CA LEU A 344 15.65 20.75 8.28
C LEU A 344 14.40 19.86 8.23
N SER A 345 14.46 18.66 8.83
CA SER A 345 13.33 17.74 8.89
C SER A 345 12.12 18.39 9.57
N ARG A 346 12.36 19.16 10.64
CA ARG A 346 11.33 19.93 11.35
C ARG A 346 10.78 21.08 10.51
N LEU A 347 11.64 21.88 9.87
CA LEU A 347 11.24 22.98 8.97
C LEU A 347 10.39 22.49 7.78
N LEU A 348 10.73 21.31 7.24
CA LEU A 348 9.97 20.67 6.19
C LEU A 348 8.68 20.02 6.74
N GLY A 349 8.59 19.74 8.03
CA GLY A 349 7.51 18.97 8.65
C GLY A 349 7.42 17.54 8.13
N HIS A 350 8.57 16.86 8.09
CA HIS A 350 8.62 15.42 7.88
C HIS A 350 8.37 14.68 9.20
N SER A 351 7.49 13.67 9.17
CA SER A 351 7.20 12.82 10.33
C SER A 351 8.34 11.86 10.66
N GLU A 352 9.10 11.45 9.65
CA GLU A 352 10.22 10.53 9.77
C GLU A 352 11.48 11.17 9.16
N LEU A 353 12.60 11.07 9.89
CA LEU A 353 13.89 11.59 9.44
C LEU A 353 14.33 10.97 8.11
N ARG A 354 13.99 9.70 7.89
CA ARG A 354 14.22 8.98 6.63
C ARG A 354 13.68 9.71 5.39
N THR A 355 12.64 10.52 5.55
CA THR A 355 12.12 11.35 4.44
C THR A 355 13.06 12.50 4.10
N THR A 356 13.86 12.99 5.06
CA THR A 356 14.86 14.06 4.89
C THR A 356 16.23 13.50 4.48
N GLU A 357 16.56 12.26 4.83
CA GLU A 357 17.77 11.54 4.38
C GLU A 357 17.87 11.38 2.85
N ILE A 358 16.80 11.72 2.14
CA ILE A 358 16.82 11.86 0.68
C ILE A 358 17.83 12.90 0.17
N TYR A 359 18.38 13.75 1.05
CA TYR A 359 19.43 14.72 0.78
C TYR A 359 20.80 14.30 1.34
N ALA A 360 20.98 13.02 1.71
CA ALA A 360 22.21 12.51 2.30
C ALA A 360 23.47 12.82 1.49
N ASP A 361 23.40 12.74 0.15
CA ASP A 361 24.54 13.02 -0.74
C ASP A 361 25.10 14.45 -0.54
N ILE A 362 24.23 15.42 -0.24
CA ILE A 362 24.62 16.82 0.02
C ILE A 362 25.29 16.95 1.40
N LEU A 363 24.75 16.22 2.39
CA LEU A 363 25.33 16.14 3.72
C LEU A 363 26.72 15.50 3.70
N GLU A 364 26.93 14.50 2.84
CA GLU A 364 28.22 13.84 2.70
C GLU A 364 29.28 14.77 2.10
N SER A 365 28.92 15.56 1.08
CA SER A 365 29.80 16.60 0.53
C SER A 365 30.20 17.61 1.62
N ARG A 366 29.22 18.10 2.38
CA ARG A 366 29.42 19.03 3.50
C ARG A 366 30.36 18.48 4.57
N ARG A 367 30.17 17.20 4.95
CA ARG A 367 31.02 16.54 5.93
C ARG A 367 32.47 16.48 5.47
N ARG A 368 32.69 16.28 4.17
CA ARG A 368 34.04 16.32 3.58
C ARG A 368 34.62 17.72 3.65
N ASP A 369 33.88 18.73 3.20
CA ASP A 369 34.35 20.13 3.20
C ASP A 369 34.70 20.57 4.62
N ALA A 370 33.85 20.29 5.60
CA ALA A 370 34.09 20.61 7.02
C ALA A 370 35.33 19.93 7.61
N MET A 371 35.71 18.73 7.13
CA MET A 371 36.94 18.06 7.55
C MET A 371 38.19 18.68 6.91
N LEU A 372 38.06 19.20 5.68
CA LEU A 372 39.15 19.87 4.97
C LEU A 372 39.39 21.30 5.47
N ASP A 373 38.33 21.98 5.91
CA ASP A 373 38.36 23.33 6.50
C ASP A 373 38.79 23.33 7.98
N PHE A 374 39.27 22.20 8.52
CA PHE A 374 39.76 22.18 9.90
C PHE A 374 40.94 23.16 10.04
N PRO A 375 40.91 24.10 11.00
CA PRO A 375 41.94 25.12 11.13
C PRO A 375 43.33 24.51 11.23
N ASN A 376 44.31 25.12 10.56
CA ASN A 376 45.71 24.75 10.75
C ASN A 376 46.14 25.16 12.16
N VAL A 377 46.33 24.17 13.04
CA VAL A 377 46.73 24.37 14.45
C VAL A 377 48.25 24.30 14.64
N LEU A 378 49.01 24.21 13.55
CA LEU A 378 50.48 24.13 13.55
C LEU A 378 51.16 25.47 13.17
N GLU A 379 50.41 26.57 13.15
CA GLU A 379 50.92 27.93 12.91
C GLU A 379 51.19 28.71 14.20
#